data_AF-A0A8H3IJS9-F1
#
_entry.id   AF-A0A8H3IJS9-F1
#
_cell.length_a   1.000
_cell.length_b   1.000
_cell.length_c   1.000
_cell.angle_alpha   90.00
_cell.angle_beta   90.00
_cell.angle_gamma   90.00
#
_symmetry.space_group_name_H-M   'P 1'
#
loop_
_entity.id
_entity.type
_entity.pdbx_description
1 polymer ?
#
loop_
_entity_poly.entity_id
_entity_poly.type
_entity_poly.pdbx_seq_one_letter_code
_entity_poly.pdbx_strand_id
1 'polypeptide(L)'
;MYTIKSTLGKGQGLFAAQKIQAGVRILGDEVLFSITNSTINEGIGERISVSLGNLPPEQQQQFETLHCPDHPTWTPLVSRYLANCFEMKPPGSGIFLKAARVNHSCCPNAFFSWNSNLQCVTIHAMVDISAGDEITVSYIFPFFSLEIRQAVFRERYAFECDCPACNLETLTGQSGEHRRMRMDKLCLGVDKRNGGPSNNDEKELRMALDFIELAVDEHLDGEFLSCMYRRARECYEDKGLGDLALRYAEMELETVKRLLGGDHPVTIESARALEELKGRLAVVQQRERDGEKMDAS
;
A
#
# COMPACT_ATOMS: atom_id res chain seq x y z
N MET A 1 15.32 -15.31 -5.67
CA MET A 1 14.45 -15.17 -4.48
C MET A 1 13.05 -15.75 -4.71
N TYR A 2 12.48 -15.56 -5.90
CA TYR A 2 11.17 -16.13 -6.28
C TYR A 2 11.26 -16.88 -7.61
N THR A 3 10.21 -17.63 -7.94
CA THR A 3 9.96 -18.28 -9.23
C THR A 3 8.57 -17.89 -9.73
N ILE A 4 8.38 -17.85 -11.05
CA ILE A 4 7.07 -17.62 -11.66
C ILE A 4 6.51 -18.99 -12.07
N LYS A 5 5.26 -19.28 -11.67
CA LYS A 5 4.59 -20.54 -11.99
C LYS A 5 3.17 -20.27 -12.49
N SER A 6 2.63 -21.17 -13.30
CA SER A 6 1.21 -21.12 -13.66
C SER A 6 0.33 -21.41 -12.45
N THR A 7 -0.76 -20.66 -12.33
CA THR A 7 -1.76 -20.79 -11.27
C THR A 7 -3.11 -21.11 -11.89
N LEU A 8 -3.78 -22.15 -11.37
CA LEU A 8 -5.07 -22.58 -11.88
C LEU A 8 -6.10 -21.45 -11.71
N GLY A 9 -6.69 -20.99 -12.81
CA GLY A 9 -7.69 -19.92 -12.82
C GLY A 9 -7.17 -18.50 -12.56
N LYS A 10 -5.87 -18.32 -12.27
CA LYS A 10 -5.26 -17.01 -11.95
C LYS A 10 -4.07 -16.65 -12.86
N GLY A 11 -3.85 -17.43 -13.93
CA GLY A 11 -2.79 -17.19 -14.91
C GLY A 11 -1.41 -17.60 -14.40
N GLN A 12 -0.62 -16.63 -13.93
CA GLN A 12 0.71 -16.85 -13.36
C GLN A 12 0.79 -16.24 -11.97
N GLY A 13 1.65 -16.78 -11.12
CA GLY A 13 1.91 -16.31 -9.76
C GLY A 13 3.40 -16.28 -9.44
N LEU A 14 3.80 -15.42 -8.51
CA LEU A 14 5.14 -15.44 -7.92
C LEU A 14 5.15 -16.33 -6.69
N PHE A 15 6.13 -17.22 -6.58
CA PHE A 15 6.29 -18.13 -5.46
C PHE A 15 7.69 -17.98 -4.87
N ALA A 16 7.79 -17.91 -3.55
CA ALA A 16 9.07 -17.82 -2.85
C ALA A 16 9.91 -19.08 -3.14
N ALA A 17 11.13 -18.88 -3.66
CA ALA A 17 12.07 -19.97 -3.94
C ALA A 17 12.85 -20.42 -2.69
N GLN A 18 12.84 -19.57 -1.67
CA GLN A 18 13.51 -19.72 -0.38
C GLN A 18 12.73 -18.91 0.66
N LYS A 19 13.04 -19.05 1.96
CA LYS A 19 12.49 -18.17 2.99
C LYS A 19 12.88 -16.71 2.68
N ILE A 20 11.89 -15.82 2.73
CA ILE A 20 12.06 -14.36 2.57
C ILE A 20 11.70 -13.72 3.91
N GLN A 21 12.60 -12.90 4.45
CA GLN A 21 12.34 -12.19 5.70
C GLN A 21 11.48 -10.94 5.45
N ALA A 22 10.67 -10.56 6.44
CA ALA A 22 9.95 -9.29 6.42
C ALA A 22 10.90 -8.10 6.12
N GLY A 23 10.45 -7.17 5.29
CA GLY A 23 11.22 -5.99 4.88
C GLY A 23 12.15 -6.18 3.68
N VAL A 24 12.38 -7.43 3.25
CA VAL A 24 13.25 -7.70 2.09
C VAL A 24 12.55 -7.26 0.79
N ARG A 25 13.29 -6.54 -0.07
CA ARG A 25 12.87 -6.26 -1.44
C ARG A 25 12.87 -7.53 -2.26
N ILE A 26 11.69 -7.96 -2.67
CA ILE A 26 11.47 -9.15 -3.51
C ILE A 26 11.74 -8.82 -4.98
N LEU A 27 11.23 -7.66 -5.44
CA LEU A 27 11.24 -7.26 -6.84
C LEU A 27 11.45 -5.73 -6.94
N GLY A 28 12.26 -5.32 -7.90
CA GLY A 28 12.20 -4.01 -8.53
C GLY A 28 11.93 -4.22 -10.02
N ASP A 29 10.92 -3.57 -10.56
CA ASP A 29 10.47 -3.74 -11.95
C ASP A 29 10.32 -2.40 -12.65
N GLU A 30 11.03 -2.25 -13.76
CA GLU A 30 11.02 -1.04 -14.56
C GLU A 30 9.74 -0.95 -15.40
N VAL A 31 9.31 0.27 -15.69
CA VAL A 31 8.11 0.51 -16.46
C VAL A 31 8.33 0.11 -17.92
N LEU A 32 7.42 -0.70 -18.46
CA LEU A 32 7.36 -1.00 -19.89
C LEU A 32 6.84 0.20 -20.67
N PHE A 33 5.67 0.70 -20.26
CA PHE A 33 5.09 1.97 -20.69
C PHE A 33 4.09 2.46 -19.64
N SER A 34 3.81 3.77 -19.64
CA SER A 34 2.91 4.43 -18.69
C SER A 34 1.84 5.27 -19.38
N ILE A 35 0.67 5.37 -18.76
CA ILE A 35 -0.42 6.25 -19.16
C ILE A 35 -0.64 7.28 -18.07
N THR A 36 -0.47 8.55 -18.43
CA THR A 36 -0.84 9.69 -17.58
C THR A 36 -2.36 9.80 -17.50
N ASN A 37 -2.90 10.09 -16.30
CA ASN A 37 -4.35 10.14 -16.07
C ASN A 37 -5.08 8.89 -16.62
N SER A 38 -4.79 7.75 -16.01
CA SER A 38 -5.32 6.44 -16.37
C SER A 38 -6.77 6.20 -15.93
N THR A 39 -7.50 7.26 -15.58
CA THR A 39 -8.94 7.21 -15.36
C THR A 39 -9.62 6.61 -16.58
N ILE A 40 -10.54 5.67 -16.36
CA ILE A 40 -11.34 5.06 -17.42
C ILE A 40 -12.22 6.15 -18.03
N ASN A 41 -11.91 6.55 -19.26
CA ASN A 41 -12.61 7.59 -19.98
C ASN A 41 -12.57 7.33 -21.49
N GLU A 42 -13.34 8.12 -22.23
CA GLU A 42 -13.25 8.17 -23.68
C GLU A 42 -11.80 8.51 -24.07
N GLY A 43 -11.16 7.61 -24.82
CA GLY A 43 -9.78 7.75 -25.29
C GLY A 43 -8.71 6.99 -24.51
N ILE A 44 -9.03 6.29 -23.41
CA ILE A 44 -8.00 5.47 -22.71
C ILE A 44 -7.39 4.41 -23.64
N GLY A 45 -8.20 3.77 -24.48
CA GLY A 45 -7.74 2.78 -25.46
C GLY A 45 -6.75 3.35 -26.47
N GLU A 46 -6.99 4.58 -26.95
CA GLU A 46 -6.09 5.26 -27.88
C GLU A 46 -4.75 5.57 -27.22
N ARG A 47 -4.77 6.09 -25.98
CA ARG A 47 -3.53 6.37 -25.22
C ARG A 47 -2.70 5.11 -25.00
N ILE A 48 -3.35 3.99 -24.69
CA ILE A 48 -2.69 2.68 -24.54
C ILE A 48 -2.12 2.23 -25.89
N SER A 49 -2.90 2.30 -26.96
CA SER A 49 -2.50 1.89 -28.31
C SER A 49 -1.26 2.65 -28.79
N VAL A 50 -1.27 3.97 -28.68
CA VAL A 50 -0.13 4.83 -29.06
C VAL A 50 1.10 4.50 -28.22
N SER A 51 0.95 4.36 -26.90
CA SER A 51 2.08 4.09 -26.01
C SER A 51 2.71 2.72 -26.27
N LEU A 52 1.88 1.69 -26.47
CA LEU A 52 2.32 0.34 -26.81
C LEU A 52 2.96 0.28 -28.20
N GLY A 53 2.37 0.96 -29.19
CA GLY A 53 2.86 0.98 -30.57
C GLY A 53 4.23 1.64 -30.74
N ASN A 54 4.63 2.50 -29.81
CA ASN A 54 5.96 3.12 -29.77
C ASN A 54 7.06 2.19 -29.23
N LEU A 55 6.71 1.02 -28.69
CA LEU A 55 7.68 0.05 -28.16
C LEU A 55 8.24 -0.87 -29.26
N PRO A 56 9.44 -1.44 -29.10
CA PRO A 56 9.93 -2.53 -29.93
C PRO A 56 8.96 -3.72 -30.02
N PRO A 57 8.88 -4.45 -31.15
CA PRO A 57 7.96 -5.57 -31.32
C PRO A 57 8.05 -6.66 -30.23
N GLU A 58 9.26 -6.94 -29.73
CA GLU A 58 9.47 -7.89 -28.64
C GLU A 58 8.75 -7.46 -27.35
N GLN A 59 8.83 -6.17 -27.00
CA GLN A 59 8.16 -5.60 -25.83
C GLN A 59 6.64 -5.59 -25.99
N GLN A 60 6.14 -5.33 -27.20
CA GLN A 60 4.71 -5.45 -27.51
C GLN A 60 4.24 -6.90 -27.31
N GLN A 61 5.02 -7.88 -27.81
CA GLN A 61 4.70 -9.29 -27.63
C GLN A 61 4.71 -9.70 -26.16
N GLN A 62 5.64 -9.18 -25.35
CA GLN A 62 5.66 -9.42 -23.90
C GLN A 62 4.38 -8.90 -23.23
N PHE A 63 3.89 -7.71 -23.61
CA PHE A 63 2.59 -7.20 -23.12
C PHE A 63 1.44 -8.13 -23.48
N GLU A 64 1.39 -8.67 -24.70
CA GLU A 64 0.32 -9.59 -25.12
C GLU A 64 0.24 -10.88 -24.29
N THR A 65 1.32 -11.26 -23.60
CA THR A 65 1.34 -12.41 -22.69
C THR A 65 0.73 -12.15 -21.30
N LEU A 66 0.33 -10.90 -21.00
CA LEU A 66 -0.30 -10.54 -19.73
C LEU A 66 -1.75 -11.01 -19.67
N HIS A 67 -2.27 -11.15 -18.45
CA HIS A 67 -3.66 -11.58 -18.21
C HIS A 67 -4.63 -10.63 -18.91
N CYS A 68 -5.58 -11.18 -19.66
CA CYS A 68 -6.60 -10.41 -20.35
C CYS A 68 -7.97 -10.99 -19.96
N PRO A 69 -8.63 -10.44 -18.93
CA PRO A 69 -9.95 -10.90 -18.56
C PRO A 69 -10.96 -10.55 -19.66
N ASP A 70 -11.90 -11.45 -19.91
CA ASP A 70 -13.04 -11.13 -20.77
C ASP A 70 -13.89 -10.05 -20.08
N HIS A 71 -14.28 -9.01 -20.84
CA HIS A 71 -15.06 -7.90 -20.31
C HIS A 71 -16.17 -7.50 -21.29
N PRO A 72 -17.40 -7.23 -20.83
CA PRO A 72 -18.53 -6.94 -21.72
C PRO A 72 -18.38 -5.62 -22.48
N THR A 73 -17.64 -4.64 -21.95
CA THR A 73 -17.55 -3.29 -22.52
C THR A 73 -16.13 -2.83 -22.87
N TRP A 74 -15.10 -3.58 -22.48
CA TRP A 74 -13.70 -3.18 -22.74
C TRP A 74 -13.16 -3.96 -23.92
N THR A 75 -12.33 -3.29 -24.74
CA THR A 75 -11.53 -4.01 -25.74
C THR A 75 -10.48 -4.86 -25.04
N PRO A 76 -9.96 -5.93 -25.67
CA PRO A 76 -8.88 -6.74 -25.10
C PRO A 76 -7.65 -5.91 -24.69
N LEU A 77 -7.31 -4.88 -25.46
CA LEU A 77 -6.22 -3.95 -25.15
C LEU A 77 -6.46 -3.21 -23.81
N VAL A 78 -7.66 -2.66 -23.62
CA VAL A 78 -8.03 -1.94 -22.39
C VAL A 78 -8.12 -2.90 -21.21
N SER A 79 -8.75 -4.06 -21.42
CA SER A 79 -8.90 -5.08 -20.38
C SER A 79 -7.54 -5.57 -19.86
N ARG A 80 -6.63 -5.93 -20.78
CA ARG A 80 -5.27 -6.34 -20.43
C ARG A 80 -4.49 -5.24 -19.72
N TYR A 81 -4.62 -3.99 -20.15
CA TYR A 81 -3.95 -2.89 -19.47
C TYR A 81 -4.50 -2.72 -18.03
N LEU A 82 -5.82 -2.60 -17.87
CA LEU A 82 -6.44 -2.33 -16.56
C LEU A 82 -6.27 -3.49 -15.57
N ALA A 83 -6.18 -4.72 -16.04
CA ALA A 83 -5.95 -5.88 -15.18
C ALA A 83 -4.49 -5.98 -14.66
N ASN A 84 -3.53 -5.29 -15.30
CA ASN A 84 -2.10 -5.46 -15.02
C ASN A 84 -1.36 -4.17 -14.67
N CYS A 85 -2.02 -3.01 -14.75
CA CYS A 85 -1.36 -1.74 -14.47
C CYS A 85 -1.19 -1.47 -12.97
N PHE A 86 -0.06 -0.86 -12.60
CA PHE A 86 0.24 -0.40 -11.25
C PHE A 86 0.23 1.12 -11.19
N GLU A 87 -0.19 1.68 -10.06
CA GLU A 87 -0.21 3.12 -9.82
C GLU A 87 1.22 3.70 -9.76
N MET A 88 1.39 4.90 -10.32
CA MET A 88 2.63 5.67 -10.34
C MET A 88 2.37 7.14 -9.93
N LYS A 89 3.36 7.80 -9.30
CA LYS A 89 3.30 9.24 -8.95
C LYS A 89 4.06 10.09 -10.00
N PRO A 90 3.54 11.23 -10.54
CA PRO A 90 2.21 11.87 -10.42
C PRO A 90 1.35 11.89 -11.71
N PRO A 91 0.01 11.93 -11.58
CA PRO A 91 -0.83 10.74 -11.59
C PRO A 91 -0.77 9.95 -12.91
N GLY A 92 -0.61 8.63 -12.79
CA GLY A 92 -0.72 7.70 -13.90
C GLY A 92 -0.61 6.25 -13.44
N SER A 93 -0.64 5.35 -14.41
CA SER A 93 -0.34 3.93 -14.17
C SER A 93 0.58 3.38 -15.25
N GLY A 94 1.31 2.34 -14.92
CA GLY A 94 2.26 1.70 -15.83
C GLY A 94 2.11 0.20 -15.88
N ILE A 95 2.62 -0.40 -16.95
CA ILE A 95 2.79 -1.84 -17.07
C ILE A 95 4.19 -2.21 -16.61
N PHE A 96 4.26 -3.25 -15.78
CA PHE A 96 5.48 -3.78 -15.17
C PHE A 96 5.43 -5.29 -15.34
N LEU A 97 6.22 -5.83 -16.29
CA LEU A 97 6.03 -7.19 -16.80
C LEU A 97 6.18 -8.29 -15.74
N LYS A 98 7.05 -8.09 -14.74
CA LYS A 98 7.26 -9.04 -13.64
C LYS A 98 6.25 -8.78 -12.53
N ALA A 99 6.00 -7.52 -12.17
CA ALA A 99 5.05 -7.18 -11.10
C ALA A 99 3.61 -7.59 -11.47
N ALA A 100 3.23 -7.51 -12.75
CA ALA A 100 1.94 -7.95 -13.28
C ALA A 100 1.66 -9.46 -13.09
N ARG A 101 2.66 -10.26 -12.70
CA ARG A 101 2.49 -11.69 -12.42
C ARG A 101 2.20 -11.99 -10.94
N VAL A 102 2.17 -10.97 -10.09
CA VAL A 102 1.92 -11.14 -8.65
C VAL A 102 0.42 -11.21 -8.42
N ASN A 103 -0.06 -12.30 -7.82
CA ASN A 103 -1.49 -12.51 -7.58
C ASN A 103 -2.02 -11.70 -6.40
N HIS A 104 -3.35 -11.60 -6.36
CA HIS A 104 -4.08 -10.92 -5.31
C HIS A 104 -4.28 -11.77 -4.05
N SER A 105 -4.22 -11.13 -2.88
CA SER A 105 -4.88 -11.56 -1.65
C SER A 105 -5.39 -10.35 -0.86
N CYS A 106 -6.58 -10.46 -0.23
CA CYS A 106 -7.06 -9.44 0.72
C CYS A 106 -6.30 -9.47 2.06
N CYS A 107 -5.53 -10.55 2.29
CA CYS A 107 -4.51 -10.68 3.33
C CYS A 107 -3.14 -10.86 2.64
N PRO A 108 -2.59 -9.80 2.04
CA PRO A 108 -1.33 -9.92 1.28
C PRO A 108 -0.16 -10.18 2.21
N ASN A 109 0.88 -10.84 1.69
CA ASN A 109 2.16 -11.02 2.38
C ASN A 109 3.28 -10.13 1.82
N ALA A 110 3.00 -9.37 0.75
CA ALA A 110 3.89 -8.39 0.17
C ALA A 110 3.16 -7.09 -0.21
N PHE A 111 3.91 -6.00 -0.25
CA PHE A 111 3.41 -4.66 -0.55
C PHE A 111 4.14 -4.09 -1.76
N PHE A 112 3.41 -3.50 -2.71
CA PHE A 112 3.99 -2.83 -3.87
C PHE A 112 3.96 -1.30 -3.69
N SER A 113 4.96 -0.60 -4.23
CA SER A 113 4.95 0.85 -4.31
C SER A 113 5.84 1.37 -5.45
N TRP A 114 5.47 2.50 -6.04
CA TRP A 114 6.31 3.23 -6.98
C TRP A 114 7.43 3.97 -6.23
N ASN A 115 8.67 3.56 -6.46
CA ASN A 115 9.85 4.23 -5.91
C ASN A 115 10.40 5.23 -6.92
N SER A 116 10.17 6.53 -6.70
CA SER A 116 10.64 7.58 -7.61
C SER A 116 12.17 7.80 -7.58
N ASN A 117 12.89 7.33 -6.56
CA ASN A 117 14.35 7.39 -6.56
C ASN A 117 14.95 6.34 -7.51
N LEU A 118 14.25 5.21 -7.69
CA LEU A 118 14.67 4.12 -8.58
C LEU A 118 13.95 4.12 -9.93
N GLN A 119 12.89 4.91 -10.07
CA GLN A 119 12.02 4.95 -11.26
C GLN A 119 11.44 3.56 -11.60
N CYS A 120 11.06 2.79 -10.58
CA CYS A 120 10.51 1.44 -10.73
C CYS A 120 9.44 1.13 -9.69
N VAL A 121 8.58 0.14 -9.97
CA VAL A 121 7.73 -0.46 -8.93
C VAL A 121 8.59 -1.41 -8.12
N THR A 122 8.52 -1.27 -6.80
CA THR A 122 9.18 -2.17 -5.86
C THR A 122 8.15 -2.99 -5.10
N ILE A 123 8.48 -4.23 -4.79
CA ILE A 123 7.67 -5.12 -3.96
C ILE A 123 8.52 -5.60 -2.79
N HIS A 124 8.04 -5.39 -1.57
CA HIS A 124 8.72 -5.83 -0.34
C HIS A 124 7.84 -6.81 0.44
N ALA A 125 8.47 -7.75 1.13
CA ALA A 125 7.78 -8.68 2.02
C ALA A 125 7.23 -7.92 3.24
N MET A 126 5.94 -8.04 3.50
CA MET A 126 5.30 -7.47 4.70
C MET A 126 5.62 -8.32 5.92
N VAL A 127 5.60 -9.64 5.75
CA VAL A 127 5.85 -10.65 6.77
C VAL A 127 6.92 -11.62 6.30
N ASP A 128 7.40 -12.50 7.18
CA ASP A 128 8.22 -13.64 6.75
C ASP A 128 7.39 -14.55 5.81
N ILE A 129 7.95 -14.88 4.65
CA ILE A 129 7.33 -15.75 3.63
C ILE A 129 8.14 -17.05 3.55
N SER A 130 7.49 -18.20 3.68
CA SER A 130 8.18 -19.49 3.65
C SER A 130 8.53 -19.88 2.21
N ALA A 131 9.55 -20.74 2.05
CA ALA A 131 9.86 -21.30 0.73
C ALA A 131 8.66 -22.11 0.21
N GLY A 132 8.25 -21.84 -1.02
CA GLY A 132 7.10 -22.47 -1.67
C GLY A 132 5.79 -21.67 -1.57
N ASP A 133 5.68 -20.73 -0.62
CA ASP A 133 4.48 -19.91 -0.48
C ASP A 133 4.32 -18.95 -1.66
N GLU A 134 3.06 -18.67 -2.03
CA GLU A 134 2.74 -17.65 -3.02
C GLU A 134 2.97 -16.25 -2.46
N ILE A 135 3.62 -15.40 -3.24
CA ILE A 135 3.81 -13.97 -2.95
C ILE A 135 2.61 -13.23 -3.52
N THR A 136 1.88 -12.53 -2.66
CA THR A 136 0.63 -11.85 -3.02
C THR A 136 0.63 -10.39 -2.56
N VAL A 137 -0.01 -9.54 -3.35
CA VAL A 137 -0.25 -8.12 -3.04
C VAL A 137 -1.76 -7.83 -3.01
N SER A 138 -2.17 -6.71 -2.43
CA SER A 138 -3.56 -6.26 -2.57
C SER A 138 -3.73 -5.42 -3.82
N TYR A 139 -4.69 -5.76 -4.69
CA TYR A 139 -5.01 -4.99 -5.91
C TYR A 139 -5.92 -3.80 -5.64
N ILE A 140 -6.60 -3.83 -4.48
CA ILE A 140 -7.58 -2.86 -4.03
C ILE A 140 -7.26 -2.45 -2.60
N PHE A 141 -8.01 -1.50 -2.05
CA PHE A 141 -7.94 -1.27 -0.62
C PHE A 141 -8.50 -2.47 0.13
N PRO A 142 -7.70 -3.13 1.00
CA PRO A 142 -8.06 -4.42 1.57
C PRO A 142 -9.21 -4.33 2.59
N PHE A 143 -9.54 -3.12 3.06
CA PHE A 143 -10.58 -2.87 4.06
C PHE A 143 -11.95 -2.51 3.49
N PHE A 144 -12.13 -2.47 2.16
CA PHE A 144 -13.48 -2.40 1.57
C PHE A 144 -14.33 -3.59 2.01
N SER A 145 -15.66 -3.46 2.00
CA SER A 145 -16.56 -4.59 2.31
C SER A 145 -16.39 -5.75 1.32
N LEU A 146 -16.70 -6.98 1.74
CA LEU A 146 -16.62 -8.18 0.91
C LEU A 146 -17.38 -8.02 -0.39
N GLU A 147 -18.57 -7.42 -0.34
CA GLU A 147 -19.39 -7.14 -1.51
C GLU A 147 -18.63 -6.29 -2.54
N ILE A 148 -18.02 -5.19 -2.10
CA ILE A 148 -17.22 -4.30 -2.96
C ILE A 148 -15.98 -5.04 -3.47
N ARG A 149 -15.26 -5.76 -2.60
CA ARG A 149 -14.07 -6.52 -3.00
C ARG A 149 -14.40 -7.52 -4.11
N GLN A 150 -15.43 -8.34 -3.91
CA GLN A 150 -15.86 -9.35 -4.89
C GLN A 150 -16.43 -8.74 -6.17
N ALA A 151 -17.17 -7.63 -6.07
CA ALA A 151 -17.65 -6.92 -7.26
C ALA A 151 -16.48 -6.46 -8.14
N VAL A 152 -15.46 -5.83 -7.54
CA VAL A 152 -14.26 -5.40 -8.28
C VAL A 152 -13.52 -6.58 -8.92
N PHE A 153 -13.37 -7.71 -8.22
CA PHE A 153 -12.68 -8.87 -8.80
C PHE A 153 -13.44 -9.53 -9.94
N ARG A 154 -14.78 -9.61 -9.85
CA ARG A 154 -15.60 -10.12 -10.94
C ARG A 154 -15.59 -9.17 -12.13
N GLU A 155 -15.79 -7.88 -11.91
CA GLU A 155 -15.91 -6.89 -12.98
C GLU A 155 -14.58 -6.60 -13.66
N ARG A 156 -13.50 -6.37 -12.91
CA ARG A 156 -12.22 -5.92 -13.48
C ARG A 156 -11.26 -7.06 -13.81
N TYR A 157 -11.29 -8.14 -13.03
CA TYR A 157 -10.27 -9.20 -13.10
C TYR A 157 -10.83 -10.57 -13.53
N ALA A 158 -12.15 -10.70 -13.66
CA ALA A 158 -12.87 -11.92 -14.01
C ALA A 158 -12.56 -13.13 -13.09
N PHE A 159 -12.43 -12.91 -11.78
CA PHE A 159 -12.31 -13.99 -10.80
C PHE A 159 -13.07 -13.70 -9.49
N GLU A 160 -13.32 -14.73 -8.69
CA GLU A 160 -13.83 -14.60 -7.32
C GLU A 160 -12.69 -14.82 -6.32
N CYS A 161 -12.53 -13.89 -5.37
CA CYS A 161 -11.46 -13.99 -4.39
C CYS A 161 -11.83 -15.02 -3.30
N ASP A 162 -10.99 -16.03 -3.15
CA ASP A 162 -11.15 -17.15 -2.22
C ASP A 162 -10.18 -17.10 -1.04
N CYS A 163 -9.50 -15.96 -0.83
CA CYS A 163 -8.53 -15.81 0.25
C CYS A 163 -9.21 -15.91 1.64
N PRO A 164 -8.44 -16.14 2.73
CA PRO A 164 -9.01 -16.30 4.07
C PRO A 164 -9.94 -15.17 4.53
N ALA A 165 -9.65 -13.90 4.17
CA ALA A 165 -10.53 -12.77 4.48
C ALA A 165 -11.84 -12.74 3.69
N CYS A 166 -11.93 -13.46 2.57
CA CYS A 166 -13.15 -13.56 1.78
C CYS A 166 -14.00 -14.79 2.14
N ASN A 167 -13.47 -15.71 2.93
CA ASN A 167 -14.18 -16.92 3.34
C ASN A 167 -15.01 -16.69 4.62
N LEU A 168 -16.28 -16.28 4.44
CA LEU A 168 -17.24 -16.08 5.55
C LEU A 168 -17.76 -17.37 6.18
N GLU A 169 -17.38 -18.55 5.70
CA GLU A 169 -17.68 -19.81 6.39
C GLU A 169 -16.79 -20.01 7.62
N THR A 170 -15.72 -19.22 7.74
CA THR A 170 -14.79 -19.24 8.87
C THR A 170 -15.06 -18.11 9.86
N LEU A 171 -14.85 -18.36 11.15
CA LEU A 171 -14.93 -17.32 12.19
C LEU A 171 -13.94 -16.17 11.94
N THR A 172 -12.76 -16.50 11.40
CA THR A 172 -11.74 -15.52 11.03
C THR A 172 -12.24 -14.59 9.94
N GLY A 173 -12.82 -15.12 8.86
CA GLY A 173 -13.38 -14.31 7.78
C GLY A 173 -14.54 -13.44 8.23
N GLN A 174 -15.47 -13.98 9.03
CA GLN A 174 -16.60 -13.22 9.60
C GLN A 174 -16.12 -12.06 10.48
N SER A 175 -15.22 -12.33 11.42
CA SER A 175 -14.69 -11.32 12.33
C SER A 175 -13.87 -10.26 11.58
N GLY A 176 -13.07 -10.70 10.60
CA GLY A 176 -12.26 -9.81 9.78
C GLY A 176 -13.10 -8.90 8.89
N GLU A 177 -14.22 -9.39 8.36
CA GLU A 177 -15.14 -8.56 7.58
C GLU A 177 -15.75 -7.43 8.41
N HIS A 178 -16.15 -7.71 9.66
CA HIS A 178 -16.60 -6.67 10.59
C HIS A 178 -15.53 -5.62 10.87
N ARG A 179 -14.27 -6.04 11.09
CA ARG A 179 -13.14 -5.12 11.30
C ARG A 179 -12.87 -4.26 10.05
N ARG A 180 -12.89 -4.85 8.85
CA ARG A 180 -12.68 -4.16 7.58
C ARG A 180 -13.72 -3.09 7.31
N MET A 181 -15.00 -3.40 7.46
CA MET A 181 -16.07 -2.40 7.35
C MET A 181 -15.92 -1.24 8.36
N ARG A 182 -15.40 -1.50 9.57
CA ARG A 182 -15.10 -0.44 10.53
C ARG A 182 -13.89 0.40 10.09
N MET A 183 -12.83 -0.24 9.62
CA MET A 183 -11.64 0.45 9.08
C MET A 183 -12.01 1.39 7.91
N ASP A 184 -12.85 0.96 6.98
CA ASP A 184 -13.30 1.79 5.86
C ASP A 184 -14.00 3.09 6.34
N LYS A 185 -14.93 2.96 7.29
CA LYS A 185 -15.62 4.11 7.90
C LYS A 185 -14.66 5.05 8.63
N LEU A 186 -13.69 4.49 9.37
CA LEU A 186 -12.68 5.29 10.07
C LEU A 186 -11.78 6.03 9.09
N CYS A 187 -11.31 5.35 8.04
CA CYS A 187 -10.46 5.95 7.01
C CYS A 187 -11.15 7.12 6.28
N LEU A 188 -12.45 7.03 6.03
CA LEU A 188 -13.22 8.12 5.40
C LEU A 188 -13.41 9.34 6.31
N GLY A 189 -13.44 9.12 7.63
CA GLY A 189 -13.68 10.18 8.60
C GLY A 189 -12.41 10.84 9.17
N VAL A 190 -11.24 10.26 8.96
CA VAL A 190 -9.95 10.94 9.17
C VAL A 190 -9.70 11.81 7.93
N ASP A 191 -9.79 13.14 8.09
CA ASP A 191 -9.83 14.08 6.97
C ASP A 191 -8.55 14.00 6.10
N LYS A 192 -8.68 13.39 4.92
CA LYS A 192 -7.65 13.39 3.88
C LYS A 192 -7.72 14.61 2.95
N ARG A 193 -8.63 15.57 3.16
CA ARG A 193 -8.93 16.56 2.13
C ARG A 193 -8.34 17.95 2.29
N ASN A 194 -7.85 18.40 3.44
CA ASN A 194 -7.55 19.83 3.53
C ASN A 194 -6.32 20.34 4.29
N GLY A 195 -5.41 19.50 4.83
CA GLY A 195 -4.14 20.01 5.39
C GLY A 195 -4.29 21.26 6.28
N GLY A 196 -5.44 21.40 6.92
CA GLY A 196 -5.90 22.59 7.60
C GLY A 196 -6.16 22.21 9.05
N PRO A 197 -6.02 23.16 9.99
CA PRO A 197 -6.18 22.88 11.41
C PRO A 197 -7.58 22.31 11.64
N SER A 198 -7.63 21.06 12.09
CA SER A 198 -8.88 20.41 12.45
C SER A 198 -9.40 21.03 13.74
N ASN A 199 -10.66 21.42 13.77
CA ASN A 199 -11.30 21.90 15.01
C ASN A 199 -11.67 20.73 15.96
N ASN A 200 -11.13 19.51 15.77
CA ASN A 200 -11.46 18.35 16.61
C ASN A 200 -10.36 17.27 16.68
N ASP A 201 -9.15 17.64 17.08
CA ASP A 201 -7.98 16.74 17.20
C ASP A 201 -8.24 15.49 18.05
N GLU A 202 -9.12 15.56 19.06
CA GLU A 202 -9.43 14.42 19.91
C GLU A 202 -10.26 13.35 19.18
N LYS A 203 -11.23 13.77 18.37
CA LYS A 203 -12.00 12.83 17.54
C LYS A 203 -11.11 12.18 16.48
N GLU A 204 -10.26 12.96 15.81
CA GLU A 204 -9.34 12.44 14.80
C GLU A 204 -8.34 11.46 15.40
N LEU A 205 -7.72 11.81 16.54
CA LEU A 205 -6.82 10.92 17.26
C LEU A 205 -7.51 9.61 17.59
N ARG A 206 -8.70 9.64 18.20
CA ARG A 206 -9.45 8.41 18.52
C ARG A 206 -9.73 7.58 17.27
N MET A 207 -10.11 8.19 16.16
CA MET A 207 -10.38 7.47 14.91
C MET A 207 -9.11 6.85 14.32
N ALA A 208 -7.97 7.54 14.38
CA ALA A 208 -6.68 7.01 13.95
C ALA A 208 -6.24 5.84 14.83
N LEU A 209 -6.37 5.95 16.16
CA LEU A 209 -6.05 4.89 17.11
C LEU A 209 -6.92 3.65 16.92
N ASP A 210 -8.24 3.82 16.78
CA ASP A 210 -9.16 2.73 16.47
C ASP A 210 -8.79 2.03 15.15
N PHE A 211 -8.38 2.79 14.13
CA PHE A 211 -7.95 2.19 12.85
C PHE A 211 -6.67 1.38 13.02
N ILE A 212 -5.69 1.91 13.75
CA ILE A 212 -4.39 1.25 14.00
C ILE A 212 -4.62 -0.10 14.67
N GLU A 213 -5.43 -0.14 15.72
CA GLU A 213 -5.76 -1.39 16.43
C GLU A 213 -6.34 -2.43 15.47
N LEU A 214 -7.35 -2.05 14.67
CA LEU A 214 -7.99 -2.95 13.71
C LEU A 214 -7.04 -3.42 12.60
N ALA A 215 -6.17 -2.53 12.11
CA ALA A 215 -5.23 -2.84 11.04
C ALA A 215 -4.13 -3.79 11.52
N VAL A 216 -3.63 -3.60 12.75
CA VAL A 216 -2.66 -4.51 13.37
C VAL A 216 -3.26 -5.90 13.60
N ASP A 217 -4.50 -5.97 14.10
CA ASP A 217 -5.23 -7.23 14.30
C ASP A 217 -5.50 -7.99 13.00
N GLU A 218 -5.74 -7.26 11.90
CA GLU A 218 -5.94 -7.84 10.57
C GLU A 218 -4.63 -8.10 9.81
N HIS A 219 -3.48 -7.76 10.40
CA HIS A 219 -2.16 -7.79 9.75
C HIS A 219 -2.13 -7.01 8.42
N LEU A 220 -2.87 -5.90 8.37
CA LEU A 220 -2.94 -5.00 7.22
C LEU A 220 -1.91 -3.88 7.36
N ASP A 221 -0.65 -4.26 7.18
CA ASP A 221 0.48 -3.33 7.22
C ASP A 221 0.62 -2.52 5.93
N GLY A 222 -0.46 -1.90 5.44
CA GLY A 222 -0.42 -1.10 4.21
C GLY A 222 0.02 0.35 4.45
N GLU A 223 0.13 1.14 3.37
CA GLU A 223 0.39 2.59 3.41
C GLU A 223 -0.56 3.34 4.38
N PHE A 224 -1.80 2.89 4.51
CA PHE A 224 -2.78 3.49 5.41
C PHE A 224 -2.40 3.38 6.89
N LEU A 225 -1.78 2.28 7.32
CA LEU A 225 -1.32 2.13 8.70
C LEU A 225 -0.26 3.20 9.02
N SER A 226 0.71 3.40 8.12
CA SER A 226 1.70 4.47 8.27
C SER A 226 1.08 5.88 8.29
N CYS A 227 0.04 6.11 7.47
CA CYS A 227 -0.70 7.37 7.49
C CYS A 227 -1.41 7.60 8.83
N MET A 228 -1.97 6.55 9.45
CA MET A 228 -2.62 6.68 10.76
C MET A 228 -1.61 6.88 11.88
N TYR A 229 -0.44 6.25 11.82
CA TYR A 229 0.65 6.55 12.75
C TYR A 229 1.07 8.01 12.65
N ARG A 230 1.23 8.53 11.43
CA ARG A 230 1.55 9.95 11.20
C ARG A 230 0.48 10.87 11.78
N ARG A 231 -0.80 10.58 11.57
CA ARG A 231 -1.90 11.39 12.10
C ARG A 231 -1.94 11.36 13.63
N ALA A 232 -1.77 10.19 14.24
CA ALA A 232 -1.69 10.08 15.70
C ALA A 232 -0.48 10.87 16.26
N ARG A 233 0.69 10.80 15.60
CA ARG A 233 1.86 11.64 15.93
C ARG A 233 1.51 13.12 15.91
N GLU A 234 0.93 13.63 14.83
CA GLU A 234 0.52 15.04 14.68
C GLU A 234 -0.40 15.47 15.83
N CYS A 235 -1.45 14.70 16.12
CA CYS A 235 -2.36 15.01 17.22
C CYS A 235 -1.68 15.00 18.60
N TYR A 236 -0.67 14.16 18.82
CA TYR A 236 0.10 14.15 20.07
C TYR A 236 1.09 15.32 20.17
N GLU A 237 1.68 15.76 19.05
CA GLU A 237 2.49 16.97 19.00
C GLU A 237 1.65 18.20 19.38
N ASP A 238 0.46 18.34 18.81
CA ASP A 238 -0.45 19.47 19.09
C ASP A 238 -0.90 19.49 20.56
N LYS A 239 -0.96 18.32 21.21
CA LYS A 239 -1.28 18.18 22.64
C LYS A 239 -0.07 18.36 23.57
N GLY A 240 1.14 18.57 23.03
CA GLY A 240 2.37 18.64 23.81
C GLY A 240 2.82 17.31 24.42
N LEU A 241 2.26 16.18 23.96
CA LEU A 241 2.55 14.84 24.46
C LEU A 241 3.72 14.22 23.67
N GLY A 242 4.92 14.78 23.89
CA GLY A 242 6.12 14.48 23.11
C GLY A 242 6.53 13.01 23.06
N ASP A 243 6.46 12.29 24.19
CA ASP A 243 6.84 10.87 24.25
C ASP A 243 5.91 9.98 23.40
N LEU A 244 4.61 10.31 23.37
CA LEU A 244 3.64 9.61 22.52
C LEU A 244 3.89 9.96 21.05
N ALA A 245 4.08 11.24 20.73
CA ALA A 245 4.42 11.65 19.37
C ALA A 245 5.66 10.91 18.85
N LEU A 246 6.72 10.79 19.66
CA LEU A 246 7.94 10.08 19.30
C LEU A 246 7.67 8.60 19.01
N ARG A 247 6.91 7.92 19.87
CA ARG A 247 6.53 6.52 19.66
C ARG A 247 5.79 6.30 18.35
N TYR A 248 4.84 7.17 18.01
CA TYR A 248 4.08 7.08 16.76
C TYR A 248 4.93 7.41 15.53
N ALA A 249 5.90 8.32 15.64
CA ALA A 249 6.88 8.59 14.60
C ALA A 249 7.81 7.36 14.34
N GLU A 250 8.23 6.67 15.40
CA GLU A 250 9.03 5.44 15.29
C GLU A 250 8.25 4.30 14.62
N MET A 251 6.99 4.09 15.00
CA MET A 251 6.11 3.10 14.37
C MET A 251 5.84 3.40 12.90
N GLU A 252 5.65 4.68 12.55
CA GLU A 252 5.55 5.11 11.16
C GLU A 252 6.81 4.72 10.37
N LEU A 253 7.99 5.10 10.87
CA LEU A 253 9.27 4.84 10.20
C LEU A 253 9.54 3.34 10.03
N GLU A 254 9.32 2.55 11.07
CA GLU A 254 9.47 1.10 11.02
C GLU A 254 8.57 0.49 9.95
N THR A 255 7.31 0.93 9.90
CA THR A 255 6.33 0.48 8.92
C THR A 255 6.76 0.82 7.50
N VAL A 256 7.04 2.09 7.19
CA VAL A 256 7.42 2.49 5.81
C VAL A 256 8.75 1.89 5.39
N LYS A 257 9.72 1.73 6.31
CA LYS A 257 11.00 1.10 6.00
C LYS A 257 10.83 -0.37 5.63
N ARG A 258 9.94 -1.10 6.32
CA ARG A 258 9.60 -2.49 6.01
C ARG A 258 8.87 -2.62 4.67
N LEU A 259 7.92 -1.74 4.38
CA LEU A 259 7.07 -1.86 3.20
C LEU A 259 7.69 -1.30 1.91
N LEU A 260 8.54 -0.28 2.04
CA LEU A 260 9.01 0.52 0.92
C LEU A 260 10.53 0.44 0.73
N GLY A 261 11.27 0.04 1.76
CA GLY A 261 12.73 0.07 1.80
C GLY A 261 13.29 1.44 2.21
N GLY A 262 14.56 1.46 2.61
CA GLY A 262 15.24 2.65 3.15
C GLY A 262 15.57 3.74 2.12
N ASP A 263 15.62 3.38 0.85
CA ASP A 263 15.87 4.27 -0.29
C ASP A 263 14.59 4.92 -0.85
N HIS A 264 13.42 4.57 -0.32
CA HIS A 264 12.15 5.13 -0.77
C HIS A 264 11.96 6.57 -0.25
N PRO A 265 11.48 7.52 -1.07
CA PRO A 265 11.29 8.91 -0.65
C PRO A 265 10.47 9.08 0.63
N VAL A 266 9.34 8.36 0.75
CA VAL A 266 8.48 8.39 1.95
C VAL A 266 9.23 7.90 3.20
N THR A 267 10.11 6.91 3.06
CA THR A 267 10.92 6.39 4.17
C THR A 267 11.99 7.40 4.59
N ILE A 268 12.62 8.06 3.62
CA ILE A 268 13.60 9.12 3.87
C ILE A 268 12.94 10.31 4.57
N GLU A 269 11.74 10.70 4.13
CA GLU A 269 10.96 11.77 4.74
C GLU A 269 10.53 11.42 6.16
N SER A 270 10.01 10.22 6.39
CA SER A 270 9.65 9.73 7.73
C SER A 270 10.85 9.71 8.68
N ALA A 271 12.03 9.28 8.19
CA ALA A 271 13.26 9.31 8.96
C ALA A 271 13.70 10.73 9.34
N ARG A 272 13.59 11.68 8.39
CA ARG A 272 13.88 13.09 8.65
C ARG A 272 12.91 13.67 9.70
N ALA A 273 11.62 13.43 9.55
CA ALA A 273 10.60 13.92 10.47
C ALA A 273 10.81 13.40 11.91
N LEU A 274 11.21 12.14 12.07
CA LEU A 274 11.55 11.56 13.37
C LEU A 274 12.75 12.28 14.02
N GLU A 275 13.82 12.54 13.27
CA GLU A 275 15.01 13.22 13.79
C GLU A 275 14.72 14.69 14.14
N GLU A 276 13.91 15.38 13.34
CA GLU A 276 13.44 16.74 13.64
C GLU A 276 12.61 16.77 14.93
N LEU A 277 11.71 15.81 15.12
CA LEU A 277 10.92 15.69 16.35
C LEU A 277 11.82 15.46 17.58
N LYS A 278 12.78 14.54 17.51
CA LYS A 278 13.75 14.30 18.59
C LYS A 278 14.52 15.57 18.95
N GLY A 279 14.98 16.31 17.94
CA GLY A 279 15.68 17.58 18.13
C GLY A 279 14.83 18.62 18.87
N ARG A 280 13.56 18.78 18.49
CA ARG A 280 12.63 19.71 19.17
C ARG A 280 12.39 19.32 20.63
N LEU A 281 12.16 18.03 20.91
CA LEU A 281 11.91 17.54 22.27
C LEU A 281 13.15 17.69 23.17
N ALA A 282 14.34 17.45 22.66
CA ALA A 282 15.58 17.65 23.42
C ALA A 282 15.78 19.11 23.87
N VAL A 283 15.39 20.08 23.02
CA VAL A 283 15.44 21.51 23.37
C VAL A 283 14.42 21.85 24.47
N VAL A 284 13.21 21.30 24.41
CA VAL A 284 12.18 21.52 25.45
C VAL A 284 12.65 20.97 26.79
N GLN A 285 13.12 19.71 26.82
CA GLN A 285 13.64 19.08 28.04
C GLN A 285 14.85 19.83 28.62
N GLN A 286 15.72 20.39 27.77
CA GLN A 286 16.85 21.18 28.24
C GLN A 286 16.37 22.49 28.91
N ARG A 287 15.38 23.17 28.34
CA ARG A 287 14.80 24.39 28.92
C ARG A 287 14.10 24.13 30.25
N GLU A 288 13.37 23.03 30.37
CA GLU A 288 12.72 22.63 31.62
C GLU A 288 13.76 22.39 32.73
N ARG A 289 14.83 21.64 32.42
CA ARG A 289 15.94 21.42 33.36
C ARG A 289 16.65 22.70 33.78
N ASP A 290 16.83 23.64 32.85
CA ASP A 290 17.50 24.90 33.14
C ASP A 290 16.60 25.87 33.92
N GLY A 291 15.28 25.84 33.69
CA GLY A 291 14.28 26.59 34.47
C GLY A 291 14.14 26.09 35.91
N GLU A 292 14.07 24.77 36.12
CA GLU A 292 14.02 24.17 37.45
C GLU A 292 15.26 24.50 38.30
N LYS A 293 16.43 24.66 37.67
CA LYS A 293 17.66 25.10 38.36
C LYS A 293 17.62 26.56 38.80
N MET A 294 16.93 27.43 38.05
CA MET A 294 16.80 28.84 38.40
C MET A 294 15.81 29.05 39.56
N ASP A 295 14.72 28.29 39.62
CA ASP A 295 13.73 28.39 40.70
C ASP A 295 14.19 27.72 42.02
N ALA A 296 15.23 26.87 41.96
CA ALA A 296 15.85 26.22 43.11
C ALA A 296 17.04 27.00 43.73
N SER A 297 17.38 28.18 43.18
CA SER A 297 18.51 29.03 43.59
C SER A 297 18.04 30.27 44.37
#